data_AF-A0AAC9PQ03-F1
#
_entry.id   AF-A0AAC9PQ03-F1
#
_cell.length_a   1.000
_cell.length_b   1.000
_cell.length_c   1.000
_cell.angle_alpha   90.00
_cell.angle_beta   90.00
_cell.angle_gamma   90.00
#
_symmetry.space_group_name_H-M   'P 1'
#
loop_
_entity.id
_entity.type
_entity.pdbx_description
1 polymer ?
#
loop_
_entity_poly.entity_id
_entity_poly.type
_entity_poly.pdbx_seq_one_letter_code
_entity_poly.pdbx_strand_id
1 'polypeptide(L)'
;MSRSIDVSLLVGWQEEPFYYYADDPEEYGHPIEEAAEELQLPADLVVEIIAWDAEYQATYKPDDYRNSGFPSEEIEEDWRERGKVLAERIKRESPVVSSVNYRADGIIPDNTCMF
;
A
#
# COMPACT_ATOMS: atom_id res chain seq x y z
N MET A 1 17.07 19.05 7.57
CA MET A 1 16.94 18.31 6.30
C MET A 1 15.51 17.84 6.25
N SER A 2 14.77 18.14 5.18
CA SER A 2 13.47 17.49 4.94
C SER A 2 13.72 15.99 4.84
N ARG A 3 13.09 15.21 5.71
CA ARG A 3 13.14 13.74 5.66
C ARG A 3 12.54 13.32 4.32
N SER A 4 13.24 12.45 3.61
CA SER A 4 12.81 11.90 2.32
C SER A 4 12.67 10.40 2.51
N ILE A 5 11.46 9.89 2.35
CA ILE A 5 11.08 8.52 2.68
C ILE A 5 10.77 7.77 1.38
N ASP A 6 11.44 6.65 1.17
CA ASP A 6 11.08 5.70 0.12
C ASP A 6 10.06 4.71 0.70
N VAL A 7 8.89 4.63 0.08
CA VAL A 7 7.75 3.88 0.59
C VAL A 7 7.44 2.69 -0.30
N SER A 8 7.36 1.51 0.28
CA SER A 8 6.78 0.33 -0.35
C SER A 8 5.29 0.27 -0.02
N LEU A 9 4.44 0.23 -1.06
CA LEU A 9 3.00 0.02 -0.93
C LEU A 9 2.69 -1.42 -1.39
N LEU A 10 2.42 -2.29 -0.42
CA LEU A 10 2.28 -3.74 -0.57
C LEU A 10 1.21 -4.22 0.40
N VAL A 11 0.29 -5.09 -0.02
CA VAL A 11 -0.67 -5.72 0.90
C VAL A 11 -0.38 -7.20 1.07
N GLY A 12 -0.51 -7.64 2.31
CA GLY A 12 -0.62 -9.04 2.70
C GLY A 12 -1.92 -9.25 3.45
N TRP A 13 -2.45 -10.48 3.48
CA TRP A 13 -3.63 -10.73 4.31
C TRP A 13 -3.28 -10.53 5.78
N GLN A 14 -4.09 -9.72 6.46
CA GLN A 14 -3.89 -9.32 7.86
C GLN A 14 -2.61 -8.52 8.10
N GLU A 15 -2.04 -7.93 7.05
CA GLU A 15 -0.88 -7.05 7.11
C GLU A 15 -1.28 -5.61 6.76
N GLU A 16 -0.46 -4.65 7.19
CA GLU A 16 -0.63 -3.23 6.89
C GLU A 16 -0.07 -2.90 5.49
N PRO A 17 -0.60 -1.89 4.79
CA PRO A 17 -0.21 -1.62 3.40
C PRO A 17 1.13 -0.89 3.23
N PHE A 18 1.68 -0.29 4.29
CA PHE A 18 2.84 0.61 4.20
C PHE A 18 4.09 0.00 4.83
N TYR A 19 5.19 -0.02 4.05
CA TYR A 19 6.50 -0.47 4.52
C TYR A 19 7.55 0.58 4.16
N TYR A 20 8.33 1.03 5.15
CA TYR A 20 9.44 1.95 4.93
C TYR A 20 10.37 2.02 6.15
N TYR A 21 11.57 2.56 5.92
CA TYR A 21 12.52 2.87 6.99
C TYR A 21 12.12 4.18 7.67
N ALA A 22 11.50 4.06 8.85
CA ALA A 22 11.28 5.17 9.76
C ALA A 22 12.58 5.46 10.53
N ASP A 23 12.52 5.58 11.86
CA ASP A 23 13.71 5.82 12.70
C ASP A 23 14.57 4.56 12.93
N ASP A 24 14.14 3.41 12.39
CA ASP A 24 14.81 2.11 12.50
C ASP A 24 15.55 1.74 11.20
N PRO A 25 16.73 1.08 11.26
CA PRO A 25 17.43 0.54 10.09
C PRO A 25 16.73 -0.63 9.37
N GLU A 26 15.61 -1.16 9.85
CA GLU A 26 14.83 -2.22 9.19
C GLU A 26 13.50 -1.70 8.59
N GLU A 27 13.10 -2.27 7.44
CA GLU A 27 11.84 -1.94 6.76
C GLU A 27 10.72 -2.71 7.46
N TYR A 28 9.89 -1.99 8.22
CA TYR A 28 8.76 -2.56 8.94
C TYR A 28 7.43 -2.13 8.30
N GLY A 29 6.40 -2.95 8.52
CA GLY A 29 5.03 -2.56 8.26
C GLY A 29 4.57 -1.53 9.29
N HIS A 30 4.01 -0.42 8.81
CA HIS A 30 3.51 0.68 9.64
C HIS A 30 1.98 0.71 9.59
N PRO A 31 1.30 0.82 10.75
CA PRO A 31 -0.14 1.03 10.79
C PRO A 31 -0.54 2.23 9.93
N ILE A 32 -1.64 2.11 9.20
CA ILE A 32 -2.06 3.15 8.25
C ILE A 32 -2.25 4.53 8.91
N GLU A 33 -2.70 4.59 10.16
CA GLU A 33 -2.85 5.87 10.88
C GLU A 33 -1.49 6.51 11.22
N GLU A 34 -0.51 5.71 11.64
CA GLU A 34 0.84 6.18 11.93
C GLU A 34 1.55 6.62 10.64
N ALA A 35 1.46 5.80 9.60
CA ALA A 35 1.99 6.12 8.27
C ALA A 35 1.37 7.38 7.69
N ALA A 36 0.06 7.60 7.87
CA ALA A 36 -0.60 8.83 7.41
C ALA A 36 0.00 10.09 8.06
N GLU A 37 0.29 10.05 9.36
CA GLU A 37 0.91 11.16 10.07
C GLU A 37 2.36 11.38 9.65
N GLU A 38 3.17 10.31 9.60
CA GLU A 38 4.59 10.37 9.27
C GLU A 38 4.83 10.79 7.81
N LEU A 39 4.07 10.20 6.89
CA LEU A 39 4.11 10.52 5.46
C LEU A 39 3.33 11.80 5.13
N GLN A 40 2.66 12.42 6.11
CA GLN A 40 1.89 13.66 5.95
C GLN A 40 0.86 13.58 4.82
N LEU A 41 0.10 12.47 4.78
CA LEU A 41 -0.89 12.21 3.74
C LEU A 41 -2.18 13.01 3.96
N PRO A 42 -2.83 13.51 2.90
CA PRO A 42 -4.17 14.07 2.99
C PRO A 42 -5.19 13.06 3.50
N ALA A 43 -6.14 13.51 4.34
CA ALA A 43 -7.12 12.62 4.97
C ALA A 43 -8.03 11.89 3.95
N ASP A 44 -8.35 12.51 2.82
CA ASP A 44 -9.12 11.88 1.74
C ASP A 44 -8.35 10.73 1.09
N LEU A 45 -7.05 10.91 0.84
CA LEU A 45 -6.18 9.86 0.31
C LEU A 45 -6.08 8.67 1.28
N VAL A 46 -5.96 8.94 2.59
CA VAL A 46 -5.93 7.89 3.62
C VAL A 46 -7.22 7.06 3.59
N VAL A 47 -8.39 7.71 3.48
CA VAL A 47 -9.68 7.02 3.38
C VAL A 47 -9.74 6.12 2.13
N GLU A 48 -9.22 6.59 1.00
CA GLU A 48 -9.17 5.78 -0.23
C GLU A 48 -8.24 4.58 -0.11
N ILE A 49 -7.08 4.73 0.55
CA ILE A 49 -6.14 3.62 0.79
C ILE A 49 -6.75 2.59 1.74
N ILE A 50 -7.40 3.03 2.83
CA ILE A 50 -8.12 2.13 3.74
C ILE A 50 -9.18 1.32 2.99
N ALA A 51 -9.95 1.97 2.10
CA ALA A 51 -10.97 1.28 1.32
C ALA A 51 -10.36 0.26 0.33
N TRP A 52 -9.23 0.61 -0.28
CA TRP A 52 -8.50 -0.25 -1.21
C TRP A 52 -7.89 -1.47 -0.51
N ASP A 53 -7.28 -1.31 0.67
CA ASP A 53 -6.78 -2.43 1.47
C ASP A 53 -7.92 -3.30 1.99
N ALA A 54 -8.98 -2.70 2.55
CA ALA A 54 -10.13 -3.43 3.08
C ALA A 54 -10.80 -4.33 2.01
N GLU A 55 -10.78 -3.91 0.75
CA GLU A 55 -11.25 -4.74 -0.36
C GLU A 55 -10.39 -6.00 -0.54
N TYR A 56 -9.06 -5.88 -0.46
CA TYR A 56 -8.15 -7.03 -0.49
C TYR A 56 -8.33 -7.92 0.74
N GLN A 57 -8.42 -7.33 1.94
CA GLN A 57 -8.65 -8.08 3.18
C GLN A 57 -9.99 -8.85 3.15
N ALA A 58 -11.02 -8.31 2.51
CA ALA A 58 -12.30 -8.99 2.34
C ALA A 58 -12.23 -10.26 1.46
N THR A 59 -11.16 -10.42 0.66
CA THR A 59 -10.93 -11.65 -0.12
C THR A 59 -10.42 -12.81 0.73
N TYR A 60 -9.95 -12.54 1.96
CA TYR A 60 -9.38 -13.53 2.85
C TYR A 60 -10.45 -14.41 3.50
N LYS A 61 -10.30 -15.73 3.37
CA LYS A 61 -11.15 -16.74 3.99
C LYS A 61 -10.35 -17.51 5.05
N PRO A 62 -10.44 -17.15 6.34
CA PRO A 62 -9.63 -17.78 7.39
C PRO A 62 -9.94 -19.27 7.59
N ASP A 63 -11.14 -19.72 7.22
CA ASP A 63 -11.52 -21.14 7.27
C ASP A 63 -11.19 -21.90 5.97
N ASP A 64 -10.79 -21.19 4.89
CA ASP A 64 -10.51 -21.77 3.58
C ASP A 64 -9.47 -20.95 2.80
N TYR A 65 -8.25 -20.89 3.35
CA TYR A 65 -7.13 -20.11 2.82
C TYR A 65 -6.84 -20.36 1.32
N ARG A 66 -7.11 -21.57 0.82
CA ARG A 66 -6.83 -21.95 -0.58
C ARG A 66 -7.79 -21.30 -1.57
N ASN A 67 -8.96 -20.90 -1.11
CA ASN A 67 -9.98 -20.23 -1.91
C ASN A 67 -10.12 -18.74 -1.52
N SER A 68 -9.17 -18.20 -0.77
CA SER A 68 -9.00 -16.75 -0.62
C SER A 68 -8.56 -16.12 -1.95
N GLY A 69 -8.78 -14.82 -2.08
CA GLY A 69 -8.46 -14.06 -3.30
C GLY A 69 -9.71 -13.57 -4.03
N PHE A 70 -9.50 -12.77 -5.06
CA PHE A 70 -10.58 -12.13 -5.80
C PHE A 70 -11.44 -13.17 -6.55
N PRO A 71 -12.74 -12.88 -6.75
CA PRO A 71 -13.64 -13.80 -7.44
C PRO A 71 -13.37 -13.91 -8.95
N SER A 72 -12.56 -13.00 -9.53
CA SER A 72 -12.16 -13.02 -10.93
C SER A 72 -10.91 -12.17 -11.15
N GLU A 73 -10.13 -12.50 -12.19
CA GLU A 73 -8.95 -11.72 -12.61
C GLU A 73 -9.27 -10.26 -12.99
N GLU A 74 -10.46 -10.00 -13.55
CA GLU A 74 -10.89 -8.62 -13.93
C GLU A 74 -11.00 -7.71 -12.71
N ILE A 75 -11.66 -8.17 -11.65
CA ILE A 75 -11.80 -7.42 -10.39
C ILE A 75 -10.44 -7.19 -9.73
N GLU A 76 -9.56 -8.19 -9.76
CA GLU A 76 -8.21 -8.07 -9.23
C GLU A 76 -7.37 -7.04 -10.02
N GLU A 77 -7.51 -7.00 -11.35
CA GLU A 77 -6.84 -5.99 -12.18
C GLU A 77 -7.38 -4.59 -11.92
N ASP A 78 -8.69 -4.41 -11.79
CA ASP A 78 -9.30 -3.13 -11.43
C ASP A 78 -8.86 -2.64 -10.05
N TRP A 79 -8.69 -3.56 -9.09
CA TRP A 79 -8.10 -3.28 -7.79
C TRP A 79 -6.62 -2.88 -7.91
N ARG A 80 -5.84 -3.57 -8.74
CA ARG A 80 -4.42 -3.25 -8.99
C ARG A 80 -4.24 -1.87 -9.61
N GLU A 81 -5.05 -1.51 -10.60
CA GLU A 81 -5.00 -0.21 -11.28
C GLU A 81 -5.35 0.93 -10.32
N ARG A 82 -6.35 0.74 -9.44
CA ARG A 82 -6.63 1.71 -8.36
C ARG A 82 -5.44 1.88 -7.42
N GLY A 83 -4.76 0.80 -7.05
CA GLY A 83 -3.55 0.87 -6.23
C GLY A 83 -2.42 1.69 -6.89
N LYS A 84 -2.25 1.60 -8.22
CA LYS A 84 -1.29 2.47 -8.96
C LYS A 84 -1.66 3.95 -8.85
N VAL A 85 -2.94 4.27 -9.01
CA VAL A 85 -3.42 5.66 -8.86
C VAL A 85 -3.14 6.16 -7.44
N LEU A 86 -3.37 5.33 -6.42
CA LEU A 86 -3.06 5.68 -5.02
C LEU A 86 -1.55 5.88 -4.80
N ALA A 87 -0.70 5.02 -5.35
CA ALA A 87 0.75 5.16 -5.27
C ALA A 87 1.24 6.47 -5.90
N GLU A 88 0.74 6.83 -7.08
CA GLU A 88 1.04 8.10 -7.73
C GLU A 88 0.57 9.30 -6.88
N ARG A 89 -0.63 9.18 -6.28
CA ARG A 89 -1.15 10.21 -5.36
C ARG A 89 -0.28 10.37 -4.13
N ILE A 90 0.15 9.29 -3.48
CA ILE A 90 1.05 9.34 -2.32
C ILE A 90 2.31 10.11 -2.67
N LYS A 91 2.95 9.76 -3.80
CA LYS A 91 4.18 10.43 -4.26
C LYS A 91 3.97 11.93 -4.51
N ARG A 92 2.83 12.30 -5.09
CA ARG A 92 2.52 13.68 -5.49
C ARG A 92 2.07 14.55 -4.32
N GLU A 93 1.31 13.98 -3.40
CA GLU A 93 0.60 14.72 -2.36
C GLU A 93 1.35 14.73 -1.02
N SER A 94 2.26 13.78 -0.79
CA SER A 94 3.17 13.83 0.36
C SER A 94 4.39 14.72 0.09
N PRO A 95 4.71 15.67 0.98
CA PRO A 95 5.93 16.48 0.88
C PRO A 95 7.20 15.74 1.33
N VAL A 96 7.08 14.56 1.96
CA VAL A 96 8.20 13.82 2.54
C VAL A 96 8.50 12.50 1.83
N VAL A 97 7.67 12.08 0.88
CA VAL A 97 7.90 10.85 0.10
C VAL A 97 8.82 11.12 -1.10
N SER A 98 9.97 10.43 -1.17
CA SER A 98 10.88 10.47 -2.33
C SER A 98 10.45 9.56 -3.45
N SER A 99 9.96 8.37 -3.14
CA SER A 99 9.53 7.39 -4.14
C SER A 99 8.48 6.46 -3.55
N VAL A 100 7.62 5.91 -4.42
CA VAL A 100 6.69 4.85 -4.05
C VAL A 100 6.94 3.62 -4.89
N ASN A 101 7.33 2.52 -4.25
CA ASN A 101 7.46 1.19 -4.81
C ASN A 101 6.15 0.43 -4.65
N TYR A 102 5.32 0.43 -5.70
CA TYR A 102 4.02 -0.23 -5.66
C TYR A 102 4.15 -1.70 -6.06
N ARG A 103 3.71 -2.59 -5.17
CA ARG A 103 3.86 -4.04 -5.33
C ARG A 103 2.54 -4.81 -5.38
N ALA A 104 1.40 -4.13 -5.24
CA ALA A 104 0.07 -4.74 -5.12
C ALA A 104 0.05 -5.76 -3.97
N ASP A 105 -0.34 -7.01 -4.21
CA ASP A 105 -0.29 -8.14 -3.28
C ASP A 105 1.03 -8.94 -3.36
N GLY A 106 2.07 -8.34 -3.96
CA GLY A 106 3.37 -8.95 -4.22
C GLY A 106 3.53 -9.51 -5.63
N ILE A 107 2.47 -9.48 -6.46
CA ILE A 107 2.53 -9.91 -7.86
C ILE A 107 3.41 -9.00 -8.72
N ILE A 108 3.51 -7.71 -8.38
CA ILE A 108 4.41 -6.78 -9.04
C ILE A 108 5.79 -6.93 -8.37
N PRO A 109 6.83 -7.33 -9.12
CA PRO A 109 8.15 -7.52 -8.54
C PRO A 109 8.71 -6.21 -7.98
N ASP A 110 9.52 -6.36 -6.94
CA ASP A 110 10.18 -5.24 -6.28
C ASP A 110 10.91 -4.31 -7.27
N ASN A 111 10.81 -3.00 -7.05
CA ASN A 111 11.39 -1.95 -7.88
C ASN A 111 10.92 -1.92 -9.36
N THR A 112 9.81 -2.56 -9.70
CA THR A 112 9.29 -2.61 -11.09
C THR A 112 8.26 -1.51 -11.37
N CYS A 113 7.48 -1.09 -10.37
CA CYS A 113 6.47 -0.05 -10.51
C CYS A 113 6.76 1.08 -9.52
N MET A 114 7.52 2.07 -9.98
CA MET A 114 8.00 3.18 -9.17
C MET A 114 7.34 4.49 -9.60
N PHE A 115 6.97 5.32 -8.62
CA PHE A 115 6.43 6.67 -8.80
C PHE A 115 7.30 7.71 -8.09
#